data_AF-A0A848WZY5-F1
#
_entry.id   AF-A0A848WZY5-F1
#
_cell.length_a   1.000
_cell.length_b   1.000
_cell.length_c   1.000
_cell.angle_alpha   90.00
_cell.angle_beta   90.00
_cell.angle_gamma   90.00
#
_symmetry.space_group_name_H-M   'P 1'
#
loop_
_entity.id
_entity.type
_entity.pdbx_description
1 polymer ?
#
loop_
_entity_poly.entity_id
_entity_poly.type
_entity_poly.pdbx_seq_one_letter_code
_entity_poly.pdbx_strand_id
1 'polypeptide(L)'
;MNRHLFVSLALAVVLLANPVRAGMIEMGSLPYDFTDSKRAAEIADWGEIPQIEATGNGLLFDGAKNSSVDLTLLLQPFAVGHGWRPAGNTSLKVKLDFGAEVARYYTVFARYSPDGLNWSDWQALKQEISDKEAGNGPPFFFSGPLTVPRVETTEYYLKMRAYQKLDVPWRSDEHALCEWILKHEPDFFENHLPFVGFVQILVEGSLRGGVPLKGVTVEYTTSTSGLHSPADDPEAEKKRQGHWNLWRVKNDAKNPVCGFHKLFESPKPD
;
A
#
# COMPACT_ATOMS: atom_id res chain seq x y z
N MET A 1 -41.20 40.40 -21.33
CA MET A 1 -40.79 39.76 -20.06
C MET A 1 -39.84 38.62 -20.41
N ASN A 2 -38.56 38.76 -20.03
CA ASN A 2 -37.41 38.14 -20.69
C ASN A 2 -37.24 36.63 -20.39
N ARG A 3 -37.80 35.77 -21.26
CA ARG A 3 -37.56 34.32 -21.26
C ARG A 3 -36.07 33.95 -21.36
N HIS A 4 -35.25 34.79 -22.00
CA HIS A 4 -33.81 34.55 -22.16
C HIS A 4 -33.01 34.70 -20.87
N LEU A 5 -33.47 35.51 -19.89
CA LEU A 5 -32.76 35.70 -18.63
C LEU A 5 -32.92 34.48 -17.70
N PHE A 6 -34.08 33.83 -17.72
CA PHE A 6 -34.37 32.64 -16.91
C PHE A 6 -33.64 31.39 -17.41
N VAL A 7 -33.47 31.25 -18.74
CA VAL A 7 -32.76 30.09 -19.33
C VAL A 7 -31.26 30.15 -19.03
N SER A 8 -30.64 31.34 -19.07
CA SER A 8 -29.22 31.51 -18.78
C SER A 8 -28.87 31.30 -17.30
N LEU A 9 -29.76 31.69 -16.38
CA LEU A 9 -29.57 31.48 -14.94
C LEU A 9 -29.72 29.98 -14.56
N ALA A 10 -30.68 29.28 -15.17
CA ALA A 10 -30.85 27.85 -14.95
C ALA A 10 -29.66 27.02 -15.48
N LEU A 11 -29.05 27.42 -16.60
CA LEU A 11 -27.89 26.71 -17.16
C LEU A 11 -26.62 26.89 -16.30
N ALA A 12 -26.42 28.07 -15.70
CA ALA A 12 -25.30 28.33 -14.81
C ALA A 12 -25.40 27.54 -13.48
N VAL A 13 -26.62 27.37 -12.94
CA VAL A 13 -26.85 26.56 -11.74
C VAL A 13 -26.65 25.06 -12.01
N VAL A 14 -27.03 24.58 -13.20
CA VAL A 14 -26.81 23.17 -13.60
C VAL A 14 -25.32 22.87 -13.84
N LEU A 15 -24.54 23.83 -14.32
CA LEU A 15 -23.09 23.67 -14.48
C LEU A 15 -22.32 23.71 -13.15
N LEU A 16 -22.79 24.47 -12.17
CA LEU A 16 -22.18 24.55 -10.83
C LEU A 16 -22.59 23.38 -9.91
N ALA A 17 -23.70 22.69 -10.20
CA ALA A 17 -24.21 21.60 -9.38
C ALA A 17 -23.71 20.20 -9.79
N ASN A 18 -22.86 20.09 -10.81
CA ASN A 18 -22.33 18.80 -11.25
C ASN A 18 -20.98 18.49 -10.59
N PRO A 19 -20.91 17.57 -9.62
CA PRO A 19 -19.63 17.06 -9.15
C PRO A 19 -18.85 16.46 -10.32
N VAL A 20 -17.64 16.96 -10.56
CA VAL A 20 -16.77 16.48 -11.63
C VAL A 20 -16.40 15.01 -11.36
N ARG A 21 -16.77 14.12 -12.29
CA ARG A 21 -16.22 12.76 -12.35
C ARG A 21 -14.78 12.84 -12.87
N ALA A 22 -13.82 13.14 -12.00
CA ALA A 22 -12.41 12.94 -12.32
C ALA A 22 -12.03 11.52 -11.89
N GLY A 23 -11.69 10.65 -12.84
CA GLY A 23 -10.89 9.46 -12.53
C GLY A 23 -9.46 9.93 -12.29
N MET A 24 -8.88 9.55 -11.16
CA MET A 24 -7.49 9.87 -10.84
C MET A 24 -6.68 8.59 -10.95
N ILE A 25 -5.68 8.62 -11.82
CA ILE A 25 -4.65 7.60 -11.92
C ILE A 25 -3.40 8.20 -11.31
N GLU A 26 -2.86 7.54 -10.31
CA GLU A 26 -1.62 7.92 -9.66
C GLU A 26 -0.60 6.81 -9.90
N MET A 27 0.63 7.20 -10.19
CA MET A 27 1.74 6.29 -10.44
C MET A 27 2.91 6.68 -9.55
N GLY A 28 3.60 5.70 -9.00
CA GLY A 28 4.78 5.94 -8.19
C GLY A 28 5.77 4.77 -8.25
N SER A 29 7.00 5.06 -7.81
CA SER A 29 8.08 4.09 -7.71
C SER A 29 8.81 4.30 -6.38
N LEU A 30 9.01 3.22 -5.64
CA LEU A 30 9.59 3.21 -4.30
C LEU A 30 10.80 2.27 -4.28
N PRO A 31 12.02 2.81 -4.24
CA PRO A 31 13.23 2.01 -4.08
C PRO A 31 13.48 1.68 -2.61
N TYR A 32 13.70 0.40 -2.33
CA TYR A 32 14.22 -0.13 -1.08
C TYR A 32 15.68 -0.53 -1.33
N ASP A 33 16.61 0.32 -0.92
CA ASP A 33 18.04 0.12 -1.13
C ASP A 33 18.68 -0.52 0.11
N PHE A 34 19.26 -1.70 -0.08
CA PHE A 34 19.92 -2.46 0.99
C PHE A 34 21.45 -2.32 0.98
N THR A 35 22.00 -1.48 0.10
CA THR A 35 23.44 -1.19 0.07
C THR A 35 23.87 -0.24 1.19
N ASP A 36 22.92 0.46 1.82
CA ASP A 36 23.13 1.19 3.06
C ASP A 36 22.76 0.32 4.27
N SER A 37 23.77 -0.31 4.86
CA SER A 37 23.63 -1.18 6.05
C SER A 37 22.86 -0.55 7.21
N LYS A 38 22.93 0.77 7.41
CA LYS A 38 22.21 1.44 8.51
C LYS A 38 20.74 1.61 8.20
N ARG A 39 20.43 1.91 6.94
CA ARG A 39 19.06 2.18 6.48
C ARG A 39 18.29 0.91 6.13
N ALA A 40 18.96 -0.16 5.75
CA ALA A 40 18.32 -1.42 5.35
C ALA A 40 17.34 -1.92 6.42
N ALA A 41 17.75 -1.92 7.70
CA ALA A 41 16.91 -2.34 8.82
C ALA A 41 15.76 -1.36 9.16
N GLU A 42 15.83 -0.11 8.70
CA GLU A 42 14.75 0.87 8.85
C GLU A 42 13.64 0.68 7.81
N ILE A 43 13.98 0.11 6.64
CA ILE A 43 13.08 0.01 5.49
C ILE A 43 12.61 -1.42 5.20
N ALA A 44 13.23 -2.43 5.83
CA ALA A 44 12.82 -3.82 5.74
C ALA A 44 13.24 -4.62 6.97
N ASP A 45 12.53 -5.73 7.20
CA ASP A 45 12.81 -6.73 8.22
C ASP A 45 13.02 -8.07 7.53
N TRP A 46 14.13 -8.75 7.80
CA TRP A 46 14.43 -10.09 7.27
C TRP A 46 14.59 -11.14 8.38
N GLY A 47 14.08 -10.83 9.58
CA GLY A 47 14.17 -11.67 10.76
C GLY A 47 15.58 -11.75 11.37
N GLU A 48 15.67 -12.44 12.50
CA GLU A 48 16.94 -12.74 13.17
C GLU A 48 17.57 -14.00 12.55
N ILE A 49 17.98 -13.90 11.28
CA ILE A 49 18.75 -14.96 10.61
C ILE A 49 20.23 -14.59 10.74
N PRO A 50 21.00 -15.22 11.66
CA PRO A 50 22.35 -14.76 12.00
C PRO A 50 23.33 -14.78 10.82
N GLN A 51 23.00 -15.51 9.76
CA GLN A 51 23.85 -15.63 8.58
C GLN A 51 23.57 -14.56 7.51
N ILE A 52 22.51 -13.75 7.65
CA ILE A 52 22.13 -12.71 6.69
C ILE A 52 22.43 -11.33 7.28
N GLU A 53 23.28 -10.58 6.60
CA GLU A 53 23.68 -9.23 7.03
C GLU A 53 23.47 -8.19 5.92
N ALA A 54 23.08 -6.98 6.33
CA ALA A 54 23.09 -5.83 5.43
C ALA A 54 24.52 -5.29 5.31
N THR A 55 25.07 -5.32 4.10
CA THR A 55 26.43 -4.87 3.81
C THR A 55 26.40 -3.69 2.84
N GLY A 56 27.57 -3.07 2.60
CA GLY A 56 27.74 -2.07 1.53
C GLY A 56 27.37 -2.57 0.12
N ASN A 57 27.17 -3.88 -0.04
CA ASN A 57 26.83 -4.52 -1.31
C ASN A 57 25.38 -5.03 -1.37
N GLY A 58 24.58 -4.86 -0.31
CA GLY A 58 23.22 -5.41 -0.19
C GLY A 58 23.05 -6.38 0.98
N LEU A 59 21.86 -6.99 1.09
CA LEU A 59 21.58 -8.12 1.98
C LEU A 59 22.31 -9.36 1.49
N LEU A 60 23.20 -9.90 2.32
CA LEU A 60 24.11 -10.97 1.94
C LEU A 60 24.06 -12.13 2.93
N PHE A 61 24.00 -13.34 2.42
CA PHE A 61 24.29 -14.55 3.16
C PHE A 61 25.80 -14.86 3.09
N ASP A 62 26.50 -14.83 4.23
CA ASP A 62 27.92 -15.17 4.34
C ASP A 62 28.14 -16.70 4.37
N GLY A 63 27.67 -17.36 3.31
CA GLY A 63 27.79 -18.80 3.09
C GLY A 63 28.66 -19.13 1.89
N ALA A 64 29.01 -20.42 1.76
CA ALA A 64 29.69 -20.93 0.57
C ALA A 64 28.83 -20.73 -0.69
N LYS A 65 29.46 -20.61 -1.86
CA LYS A 65 28.75 -20.38 -3.14
C LYS A 65 27.76 -21.49 -3.54
N ASN A 66 27.84 -22.66 -2.92
CA ASN A 66 26.93 -23.79 -3.16
C ASN A 66 25.93 -24.00 -2.02
N SER A 67 25.93 -23.13 -1.00
CA SER A 67 24.91 -23.11 0.04
C SER A 67 23.88 -22.02 -0.23
N SER A 68 22.70 -22.21 0.35
CA SER A 68 21.65 -21.21 0.37
C SER A 68 20.99 -21.17 1.76
N VAL A 69 20.35 -20.05 2.06
CA VAL A 69 19.57 -19.84 3.29
C VAL A 69 18.21 -19.30 2.90
N ASP A 70 17.16 -19.75 3.57
CA ASP A 70 15.82 -19.24 3.33
C ASP A 70 15.75 -17.78 3.75
N LEU A 71 15.15 -16.96 2.90
CA LEU A 71 14.92 -15.54 3.11
C LEU A 71 13.43 -15.29 3.17
N THR A 72 13.02 -14.64 4.25
CA THR A 72 11.71 -14.00 4.39
C THR A 72 11.97 -12.53 4.63
N LEU A 73 11.67 -11.68 3.65
CA LEU A 73 11.93 -10.25 3.67
C LEU A 73 10.63 -9.47 3.63
N LEU A 74 10.32 -8.76 4.70
CA LEU A 74 9.15 -7.92 4.87
C LEU A 74 9.54 -6.45 4.70
N LEU A 75 9.00 -5.77 3.69
CA LEU A 75 9.27 -4.35 3.48
C LEU A 75 8.41 -3.49 4.42
N GLN A 76 8.92 -2.32 4.80
CA GLN A 76 8.10 -1.33 5.49
C GLN A 76 6.91 -0.92 4.61
N PRO A 77 5.72 -0.79 5.19
CA PRO A 77 4.55 -0.37 4.43
C PRO A 77 4.67 1.05 3.87
N PHE A 78 3.96 1.30 2.77
CA PHE A 78 3.86 2.62 2.16
C PHE A 78 2.40 2.99 1.89
N ALA A 79 2.12 4.29 1.90
CA ALA A 79 0.81 4.83 1.60
C ALA A 79 0.57 4.90 0.09
N VAL A 80 -0.66 4.57 -0.33
CA VAL A 80 -1.12 4.71 -1.72
C VAL A 80 -2.44 5.45 -1.77
N GLY A 81 -2.67 6.25 -2.81
CA GLY A 81 -3.85 7.09 -2.87
C GLY A 81 -3.81 8.24 -1.88
N HIS A 82 -4.91 8.99 -1.82
CA HIS A 82 -5.01 10.23 -1.06
C HIS A 82 -5.93 10.10 0.14
N GLY A 83 -5.68 10.87 1.20
CA GLY A 83 -6.50 10.86 2.42
C GLY A 83 -7.96 11.26 2.21
N TRP A 84 -8.29 11.91 1.08
CA TRP A 84 -9.64 12.30 0.69
C TRP A 84 -10.21 11.44 -0.45
N ARG A 85 -9.42 10.47 -0.94
CA ARG A 85 -9.79 9.49 -1.97
C ARG A 85 -8.85 8.27 -1.91
N PRO A 86 -9.17 7.27 -1.09
CA PRO A 86 -8.39 6.04 -1.07
C PRO A 86 -8.52 5.25 -2.37
N ALA A 87 -7.52 4.43 -2.65
CA ALA A 87 -7.52 3.55 -3.80
C ALA A 87 -8.47 2.37 -3.59
N GLY A 88 -9.42 2.17 -4.50
CA GLY A 88 -10.26 0.96 -4.51
C GLY A 88 -9.57 -0.24 -5.16
N ASN A 89 -8.51 0.03 -5.93
CA ASN A 89 -7.62 -0.96 -6.51
C ASN A 89 -6.22 -0.37 -6.69
N THR A 90 -5.22 -1.25 -6.68
CA THR A 90 -3.82 -0.89 -6.94
C THR A 90 -3.18 -2.00 -7.74
N SER A 91 -2.52 -1.68 -8.85
CA SER A 91 -1.65 -2.61 -9.55
C SER A 91 -0.22 -2.40 -9.11
N LEU A 92 0.50 -3.49 -8.84
CA LEU A 92 1.88 -3.48 -8.40
C LEU A 92 2.79 -4.12 -9.43
N LYS A 93 4.02 -3.62 -9.51
CA LYS A 93 5.15 -4.28 -10.15
C LYS A 93 6.35 -4.19 -9.22
N VAL A 94 6.88 -5.34 -8.81
CA VAL A 94 7.99 -5.47 -7.87
C VAL A 94 9.19 -6.04 -8.62
N LYS A 95 10.34 -5.38 -8.49
CA LYS A 95 11.62 -5.81 -9.05
C LYS A 95 12.58 -6.18 -7.92
N LEU A 96 13.16 -7.37 -7.96
CA LEU A 96 14.28 -7.76 -7.10
C LEU A 96 15.61 -7.52 -7.84
N ASP A 97 16.57 -6.87 -7.19
CA ASP A 97 17.88 -6.56 -7.79
C ASP A 97 19.00 -7.37 -7.12
N PHE A 98 19.53 -8.35 -7.86
CA PHE A 98 20.70 -9.16 -7.47
C PHE A 98 21.98 -8.75 -8.24
N GLY A 99 21.96 -7.63 -8.98
CA GLY A 99 23.03 -7.25 -9.89
C GLY A 99 23.10 -8.15 -11.13
N ALA A 100 24.31 -8.61 -11.47
CA ALA A 100 24.56 -9.45 -12.66
C ALA A 100 24.29 -10.95 -12.42
N GLU A 101 23.92 -11.33 -11.20
CA GLU A 101 23.70 -12.72 -10.81
C GLU A 101 22.25 -13.13 -11.03
N VAL A 102 22.05 -14.38 -11.45
CA VAL A 102 20.71 -14.95 -11.66
C VAL A 102 20.23 -15.57 -10.34
N ALA A 103 19.30 -14.90 -9.67
CA ALA A 103 18.55 -15.46 -8.56
C ALA A 103 17.67 -16.63 -9.01
N ARG A 104 17.32 -17.54 -8.11
CA ARG A 104 16.40 -18.65 -8.43
C ARG A 104 15.34 -18.76 -7.34
N TYR A 105 14.09 -18.85 -7.79
CA TYR A 105 12.89 -19.14 -6.99
C TYR A 105 12.61 -18.15 -5.86
N TYR A 106 11.92 -17.07 -6.22
CA TYR A 106 11.31 -16.14 -5.28
C TYR A 106 9.81 -16.10 -5.50
N THR A 107 9.08 -15.91 -4.41
CA THR A 107 7.65 -15.59 -4.42
C THR A 107 7.48 -14.23 -3.77
N VAL A 108 6.70 -13.37 -4.41
CA VAL A 108 6.39 -12.04 -3.87
C VAL A 108 4.91 -11.98 -3.58
N PHE A 109 4.60 -11.55 -2.36
CA PHE A 109 3.25 -11.31 -1.90
C PHE A 109 3.07 -9.83 -1.60
N ALA A 110 1.83 -9.37 -1.74
CA ALA A 110 1.43 -8.06 -1.32
C ALA A 110 0.14 -8.16 -0.51
N ARG A 111 -0.01 -7.29 0.48
CA ARG A 111 -1.27 -7.10 1.21
C ARG A 111 -1.54 -5.62 1.38
N TYR A 112 -2.76 -5.29 1.79
CA TYR A 112 -3.17 -3.92 1.99
C TYR A 112 -3.83 -3.71 3.34
N SER A 113 -3.92 -2.45 3.76
CA SER A 113 -4.63 -2.04 4.97
C SER A 113 -5.32 -0.69 4.76
N PRO A 114 -6.53 -0.49 5.29
CA PRO A 114 -7.17 0.83 5.33
C PRO A 114 -6.55 1.75 6.39
N ASP A 115 -5.94 1.21 7.45
CA ASP A 115 -5.58 1.98 8.66
C ASP A 115 -4.15 1.74 9.18
N GLY A 116 -3.39 0.85 8.53
CA GLY A 116 -2.02 0.48 8.88
C GLY A 116 -1.91 -0.51 10.04
N LEU A 117 -3.03 -0.94 10.62
CA LEU A 117 -3.09 -1.87 11.75
C LEU A 117 -3.77 -3.19 11.37
N ASN A 118 -4.90 -3.08 10.65
CA ASN A 118 -5.68 -4.22 10.21
C ASN A 118 -5.34 -4.53 8.76
N TRP A 119 -4.77 -5.71 8.52
CA TRP A 119 -4.20 -6.08 7.24
C TRP A 119 -5.04 -7.17 6.56
N SER A 120 -5.17 -7.08 5.24
CA SER A 120 -5.71 -8.17 4.44
C SER A 120 -4.77 -9.37 4.40
N ASP A 121 -5.30 -10.48 3.92
CA ASP A 121 -4.50 -11.66 3.59
C ASP A 121 -3.49 -11.34 2.48
N TRP A 122 -2.41 -12.11 2.46
CA TRP A 122 -1.38 -12.04 1.45
C TRP A 122 -1.91 -12.47 0.07
N GLN A 123 -1.73 -11.61 -0.93
CA GLN A 123 -2.04 -11.88 -2.32
C GLN A 123 -0.74 -12.11 -3.10
N ALA A 124 -0.60 -13.28 -3.73
CA ALA A 124 0.59 -13.62 -4.51
C ALA A 124 0.64 -12.80 -5.81
N LEU A 125 1.79 -12.18 -6.08
CA LEU A 125 2.09 -11.54 -7.35
C LEU A 125 2.62 -12.58 -8.35
N LYS A 126 2.29 -12.39 -9.62
CA LYS A 126 2.72 -13.29 -10.69
C LYS A 126 4.12 -12.91 -11.15
N GLN A 127 5.02 -13.89 -11.21
CA GLN A 127 6.32 -13.67 -11.82
C GLN A 127 6.15 -13.39 -13.33
N GLU A 128 6.70 -12.28 -13.80
CA GLU A 128 6.75 -11.97 -15.23
C GLU A 128 7.95 -12.69 -15.84
N ILE A 129 7.69 -13.60 -16.78
CA ILE A 129 8.74 -14.28 -17.56
C ILE A 129 8.89 -13.50 -18.86
N SER A 130 10.05 -12.86 -19.05
CA SER A 130 10.39 -12.12 -20.26
C SER A 130 11.22 -13.02 -21.18
N ASP A 131 10.67 -13.35 -22.35
CA ASP A 131 11.36 -14.16 -23.38
C ASP A 131 12.51 -13.39 -24.06
N LYS A 132 12.60 -12.06 -23.88
CA LYS A 132 13.51 -11.17 -24.61
C LYS A 132 14.87 -10.94 -23.95
N GLU A 133 15.08 -11.46 -22.74
CA GLU A 133 16.29 -11.21 -21.93
C GLU A 133 17.20 -12.44 -21.80
N ALA A 134 17.06 -13.38 -22.74
CA ALA A 134 17.81 -14.64 -22.80
C ALA A 134 19.36 -14.50 -22.90
N GLY A 135 19.89 -13.29 -23.05
CA GLY A 135 21.34 -13.02 -23.12
C GLY A 135 21.98 -12.53 -21.82
N ASN A 136 21.23 -11.86 -20.93
CA ASN A 136 21.76 -11.21 -19.71
C ASN A 136 21.05 -11.64 -18.42
N GLY A 137 20.16 -12.64 -18.50
CA GLY A 137 19.29 -13.06 -17.39
C GLY A 137 18.06 -12.14 -17.25
N PRO A 138 16.86 -12.70 -16.99
CA PRO A 138 15.68 -11.87 -16.81
C PRO A 138 15.77 -11.10 -15.48
N PRO A 139 15.56 -9.78 -15.44
CA PRO A 139 15.12 -9.08 -14.23
C PRO A 139 13.93 -9.82 -13.58
N PHE A 140 14.02 -9.98 -12.26
CA PHE A 140 13.01 -10.67 -11.44
C PHE A 140 11.86 -9.72 -11.15
N PHE A 141 10.93 -9.64 -12.10
CA PHE A 141 9.71 -8.87 -11.98
C PHE A 141 8.54 -9.73 -11.50
N PHE A 142 7.74 -9.16 -10.61
CA PHE A 142 6.50 -9.73 -10.14
C PHE A 142 5.41 -8.68 -10.26
N SER A 143 4.27 -9.02 -10.82
CA SER A 143 3.18 -8.08 -10.98
C SER A 143 1.82 -8.69 -10.68
N GLY A 144 0.90 -7.82 -10.27
CA GLY A 144 -0.47 -8.23 -9.98
C GLY A 144 -1.30 -7.09 -9.42
N PRO A 145 -2.64 -7.21 -9.52
CA PRO A 145 -3.53 -6.30 -8.84
C PRO A 145 -3.68 -6.69 -7.36
N LEU A 146 -3.73 -5.70 -6.50
CA LEU A 146 -4.34 -5.75 -5.18
C LEU A 146 -5.80 -5.34 -5.31
N THR A 147 -6.69 -6.30 -5.08
CA THR A 147 -8.13 -6.09 -5.17
C THR A 147 -8.77 -6.16 -3.80
N VAL A 148 -9.73 -5.25 -3.59
CA VAL A 148 -10.59 -5.25 -2.41
C VAL A 148 -11.88 -6.01 -2.73
N PRO A 149 -12.25 -7.05 -1.98
CA PRO A 149 -13.52 -7.73 -2.18
C PRO A 149 -14.70 -6.77 -1.97
N ARG A 150 -15.71 -6.86 -2.83
CA ARG A 150 -16.89 -5.96 -2.77
C ARG A 150 -17.67 -6.05 -1.44
N VAL A 151 -17.61 -7.20 -0.78
CA VAL A 151 -18.24 -7.38 0.53
C VAL A 151 -17.63 -6.47 1.60
N GLU A 152 -16.30 -6.26 1.54
CA GLU A 152 -15.57 -5.37 2.45
C GLU A 152 -15.97 -3.90 2.28
N THR A 153 -16.35 -3.51 1.07
CA THR A 153 -16.61 -2.10 0.74
C THR A 153 -18.05 -1.67 1.01
N THR A 154 -18.98 -2.61 1.15
CA THR A 154 -20.42 -2.31 1.20
C THR A 154 -20.79 -1.52 2.45
N GLU A 155 -20.39 -2.00 3.62
CA GLU A 155 -20.66 -1.32 4.90
C GLU A 155 -19.97 0.04 4.95
N TYR A 156 -18.73 0.13 4.46
CA TYR A 156 -18.00 1.39 4.37
C TYR A 156 -18.75 2.44 3.57
N TYR A 157 -19.31 2.07 2.41
CA TYR A 157 -20.10 3.01 1.61
C TYR A 157 -21.40 3.45 2.28
N LEU A 158 -22.00 2.63 3.13
CA LEU A 158 -23.15 3.04 3.95
C LEU A 158 -22.73 4.09 4.99
N LYS A 159 -21.60 3.88 5.67
CA LYS A 159 -21.01 4.86 6.60
C LYS A 159 -20.66 6.17 5.90
N MET A 160 -20.03 6.09 4.72
CA MET A 160 -19.70 7.25 3.90
C MET A 160 -20.95 8.08 3.56
N ARG A 161 -22.03 7.43 3.12
CA ARG A 161 -23.31 8.12 2.83
C ARG A 161 -23.94 8.75 4.07
N ALA A 162 -23.77 8.15 5.25
CA ALA A 162 -24.25 8.73 6.50
C ALA A 162 -23.43 9.98 6.87
N TYR A 163 -22.11 9.88 6.82
CA TYR A 163 -21.19 10.98 7.06
C TYR A 163 -21.43 12.17 6.12
N GLN A 164 -21.64 11.91 4.82
CA GLN A 164 -21.91 12.94 3.82
C GLN A 164 -23.21 13.75 4.08
N LYS A 165 -24.12 13.26 4.92
CA LYS A 165 -25.33 14.00 5.32
C LYS A 165 -25.12 14.88 6.55
N LEU A 166 -23.99 14.72 7.25
CA LEU A 166 -23.65 15.53 8.39
C LEU A 166 -23.23 16.93 7.95
N ASP A 167 -23.33 17.87 8.88
CA ASP A 167 -22.78 19.21 8.75
C ASP A 167 -21.28 19.16 9.06
N VAL A 168 -20.48 18.79 8.05
CA VAL A 168 -19.02 18.61 8.14
C VAL A 168 -18.32 19.53 7.14
N PRO A 169 -17.10 20.02 7.47
CA PRO A 169 -16.38 20.97 6.60
C PRO A 169 -16.08 20.42 5.21
N TRP A 170 -15.95 19.11 5.07
CA TRP A 170 -15.70 18.45 3.81
C TRP A 170 -16.29 17.05 3.76
N ARG A 171 -17.31 16.88 2.92
CA ARG A 171 -18.05 15.62 2.74
C ARG A 171 -17.23 14.51 2.06
N SER A 172 -16.15 14.87 1.39
CA SER A 172 -15.24 13.92 0.74
C SER A 172 -13.97 13.67 1.56
N ASP A 173 -13.87 14.17 2.80
CA ASP A 173 -12.75 13.88 3.68
C ASP A 173 -12.85 12.43 4.20
N GLU A 174 -12.28 11.50 3.45
CA GLU A 174 -12.27 10.07 3.79
C GLU A 174 -11.47 9.80 5.08
N HIS A 175 -10.48 10.63 5.40
CA HIS A 175 -9.76 10.53 6.67
C HIS A 175 -10.68 10.86 7.84
N ALA A 176 -11.39 12.00 7.78
CA ALA A 176 -12.35 12.38 8.82
C ALA A 176 -13.53 11.40 8.90
N LEU A 177 -13.95 10.81 7.77
CA LEU A 177 -14.90 9.71 7.75
C LEU A 177 -14.36 8.50 8.53
N CYS A 178 -13.10 8.08 8.32
CA CYS A 178 -12.52 6.96 9.05
C CYS A 178 -12.44 7.23 10.56
N GLU A 179 -12.05 8.45 10.97
CA GLU A 179 -12.09 8.86 12.38
C GLU A 179 -13.51 8.82 12.95
N TRP A 180 -14.49 9.30 12.17
CA TRP A 180 -15.90 9.27 12.55
C TRP A 180 -16.41 7.83 12.72
N ILE A 181 -16.08 6.92 11.79
CA ILE A 181 -16.43 5.50 11.88
C ILE A 181 -15.88 4.92 13.17
N LEU A 182 -14.57 5.04 13.42
CA LEU A 182 -13.94 4.44 14.59
C LEU A 182 -14.43 5.01 15.93
N LYS A 183 -14.90 6.25 15.94
CA LYS A 183 -15.52 6.82 17.14
C LYS A 183 -16.85 6.13 17.51
N HIS A 184 -17.58 5.63 16.51
CA HIS A 184 -18.89 4.98 16.71
C HIS A 184 -18.80 3.45 16.73
N GLU A 185 -17.87 2.88 15.95
CA GLU A 185 -17.61 1.46 15.77
C GLU A 185 -16.09 1.21 15.79
N PRO A 186 -15.48 1.09 16.98
CA PRO A 186 -14.02 1.03 17.13
C PRO A 186 -13.34 -0.17 16.47
N ASP A 187 -14.08 -1.26 16.28
CA ASP A 187 -13.68 -2.52 15.68
C ASP A 187 -14.02 -2.61 14.18
N PHE A 188 -14.48 -1.52 13.56
CA PHE A 188 -14.91 -1.54 12.17
C PHE A 188 -13.84 -2.09 11.21
N PHE A 189 -12.59 -1.62 11.32
CA PHE A 189 -11.50 -2.07 10.44
C PHE A 189 -10.93 -3.45 10.78
N GLU A 190 -11.28 -4.02 11.94
CA GLU A 190 -10.99 -5.43 12.25
C GLU A 190 -11.92 -6.36 11.47
N ASN A 191 -13.15 -5.89 11.20
CA ASN A 191 -14.19 -6.66 10.51
C ASN A 191 -14.33 -6.32 9.02
N HIS A 192 -13.83 -5.15 8.59
CA HIS A 192 -13.98 -4.65 7.23
C HIS A 192 -12.69 -4.00 6.72
N LEU A 193 -12.24 -4.40 5.52
CA LEU A 193 -11.04 -3.86 4.86
C LEU A 193 -11.39 -3.18 3.52
N PRO A 194 -12.03 -1.99 3.55
CA PRO A 194 -12.80 -1.46 2.42
C PRO A 194 -12.00 -0.79 1.31
N PHE A 195 -10.71 -0.52 1.49
CA PHE A 195 -9.89 0.13 0.48
C PHE A 195 -8.40 -0.14 0.71
N VAL A 196 -7.60 0.21 -0.30
CA VAL A 196 -6.14 0.17 -0.28
C VAL A 196 -5.64 1.55 0.18
N GLY A 197 -5.34 1.70 1.46
CA GLY A 197 -4.72 2.92 2.02
C GLY A 197 -3.21 2.76 2.16
N PHE A 198 -2.78 1.59 2.64
CA PHE A 198 -1.39 1.19 2.79
C PHE A 198 -1.15 -0.15 2.09
N VAL A 199 0.07 -0.34 1.59
CA VAL A 199 0.51 -1.57 0.95
C VAL A 199 1.77 -2.07 1.66
N GLN A 200 1.84 -3.37 1.87
CA GLN A 200 3.03 -4.04 2.38
C GLN A 200 3.43 -5.19 1.46
N ILE A 201 4.74 -5.37 1.28
CA ILE A 201 5.32 -6.39 0.41
C ILE A 201 6.09 -7.40 1.27
N LEU A 202 5.88 -8.67 0.96
CA LEU A 202 6.64 -9.80 1.49
C LEU A 202 7.34 -10.51 0.33
N VAL A 203 8.63 -10.77 0.50
CA VAL A 203 9.44 -11.53 -0.45
C VAL A 203 9.93 -12.79 0.25
N GLU A 204 9.64 -13.94 -0.34
CA GLU A 204 10.11 -15.24 0.15
C GLU A 204 10.96 -15.91 -0.92
N GLY A 205 12.04 -16.57 -0.52
CA GLY A 205 12.92 -17.29 -1.42
C GLY A 205 14.17 -17.79 -0.71
N SER A 206 15.27 -17.92 -1.45
CA SER A 206 16.53 -18.39 -0.88
C SER A 206 17.71 -17.56 -1.35
N LEU A 207 18.47 -16.98 -0.41
CA LEU A 207 19.72 -16.29 -0.70
C LEU A 207 20.84 -17.31 -0.88
N ARG A 208 21.55 -17.21 -2.00
CA ARG A 208 22.74 -18.00 -2.27
C ARG A 208 23.97 -17.35 -1.63
N GLY A 209 24.88 -18.17 -1.11
CA GLY A 209 26.12 -17.67 -0.50
C GLY A 209 26.93 -16.80 -1.47
N GLY A 210 27.26 -15.58 -1.03
CA GLY A 210 28.02 -14.61 -1.80
C GLY A 210 27.25 -13.84 -2.89
N VAL A 211 25.93 -14.03 -3.02
CA VAL A 211 25.09 -13.27 -3.96
C VAL A 211 24.21 -12.29 -3.19
N PRO A 212 24.47 -10.96 -3.25
CA PRO A 212 23.71 -9.99 -2.48
C PRO A 212 22.40 -9.59 -3.17
N LEU A 213 21.33 -9.48 -2.39
CA LEU A 213 20.12 -8.73 -2.78
C LEU A 213 20.37 -7.25 -2.51
N LYS A 214 20.59 -6.47 -3.56
CA LYS A 214 20.93 -5.04 -3.49
C LYS A 214 19.74 -4.17 -3.14
N GLY A 215 18.55 -4.56 -3.60
CA GLY A 215 17.36 -3.81 -3.33
C GLY A 215 16.10 -4.39 -3.95
N VAL A 216 14.99 -3.75 -3.60
CA VAL A 216 13.66 -4.03 -4.16
C VAL A 216 13.09 -2.71 -4.69
N THR A 217 12.56 -2.71 -5.90
CA THR A 217 11.81 -1.55 -6.42
C THR A 217 10.34 -1.92 -6.52
N VAL A 218 9.48 -1.13 -5.90
CA VAL A 218 8.02 -1.29 -5.98
C VAL A 218 7.45 -0.16 -6.80
N GLU A 219 6.93 -0.48 -7.98
CA GLU A 219 6.13 0.41 -8.80
C GLU A 219 4.65 0.14 -8.53
N TYR A 220 3.86 1.21 -8.44
CA TYR A 220 2.42 1.09 -8.25
C TYR A 220 1.66 2.00 -9.21
N THR A 221 0.46 1.55 -9.57
CA THR A 221 -0.55 2.36 -10.25
C THR A 221 -1.85 2.19 -9.50
N THR A 222 -2.38 3.28 -8.96
CA THR A 222 -3.68 3.26 -8.28
C THR A 222 -4.72 3.87 -9.20
N SER A 223 -5.96 3.42 -9.05
CA SER A 223 -7.08 4.14 -9.65
C SER A 223 -8.14 4.44 -8.61
N THR A 224 -8.62 5.68 -8.63
CA THR A 224 -9.76 6.11 -7.84
C THR A 224 -10.88 6.54 -8.78
N SER A 225 -12.09 6.10 -8.47
CA SER A 225 -13.30 6.47 -9.22
C SER A 225 -14.36 6.93 -8.24
N GLY A 226 -15.20 7.88 -8.65
CA GLY A 226 -16.26 8.41 -7.80
C GLY A 226 -16.58 9.86 -8.11
N LEU A 227 -17.61 10.37 -7.44
CA LEU A 227 -17.91 11.80 -7.40
C LEU A 227 -17.11 12.43 -6.26
N HIS A 228 -16.58 13.63 -6.49
CA HIS A 228 -15.93 14.43 -5.46
C HIS A 228 -16.71 15.73 -5.29
N SER A 229 -16.87 16.17 -4.05
CA SER A 229 -17.34 17.51 -3.73
C SER A 229 -16.18 18.30 -3.13
N PRO A 230 -15.92 19.54 -3.59
CA PRO A 230 -14.93 20.41 -2.97
C PRO A 230 -15.26 20.63 -1.49
N ALA A 231 -14.28 21.04 -0.69
CA ALA A 231 -14.55 21.39 0.70
C ALA A 231 -15.39 22.67 0.78
N ASP A 232 -16.31 22.71 1.73
CA ASP A 232 -17.03 23.94 2.06
C ASP A 232 -16.07 24.95 2.73
N ASP A 233 -15.06 24.42 3.45
CA ASP A 233 -13.92 25.17 3.98
C ASP A 233 -12.63 24.88 3.17
N PRO A 234 -12.08 25.85 2.42
CA PRO A 234 -10.83 25.68 1.66
C PRO A 234 -9.62 25.29 2.52
N GLU A 235 -9.59 25.64 3.80
CA GLU A 235 -8.50 25.27 4.71
C GLU A 235 -8.58 23.80 5.11
N ALA A 236 -9.77 23.20 5.14
CA ALA A 236 -9.94 21.77 5.36
C ALA A 236 -9.33 20.96 4.21
N GLU A 237 -9.55 21.39 2.96
CA GLU A 237 -8.95 20.78 1.78
C GLU A 237 -7.42 20.88 1.82
N LYS A 238 -6.86 22.07 2.07
CA LYS A 238 -5.40 22.29 2.14
C LYS A 238 -4.71 21.40 3.18
N LYS A 239 -5.30 21.26 4.38
CA LYS A 239 -4.74 20.42 5.46
C LYS A 239 -4.66 18.93 5.11
N ARG A 240 -5.46 18.51 4.13
CA ARG A 240 -5.62 17.11 3.72
C ARG A 240 -5.08 16.87 2.30
N GLN A 241 -4.41 17.85 1.70
CA GLN A 241 -3.65 17.66 0.47
C GLN A 241 -2.45 16.74 0.74
N GLY A 242 -2.45 15.56 0.11
CA GLY A 242 -1.36 14.59 0.25
C GLY A 242 -1.85 13.15 0.24
N HIS A 243 -0.90 12.23 0.40
CA HIS A 243 -1.17 10.80 0.54
C HIS A 243 -1.75 10.51 1.93
N TRP A 244 -2.26 9.30 2.13
CA TRP A 244 -2.61 8.83 3.48
C TRP A 244 -1.42 9.02 4.44
N ASN A 245 -1.67 9.70 5.55
CA ASN A 245 -0.74 9.65 6.67
C ASN A 245 -1.06 8.40 7.48
N LEU A 246 -0.05 7.68 7.95
CA LEU A 246 -0.21 6.61 8.95
C LEU A 246 -0.72 7.21 10.27
N TRP A 247 -2.04 7.42 10.37
CA TRP A 247 -2.66 8.18 11.45
C TRP A 247 -2.96 7.33 12.68
N ARG A 248 -3.05 6.00 12.54
CA ARG A 248 -3.15 5.05 13.67
C ARG A 248 -1.83 4.41 14.09
N VAL A 249 -0.72 4.65 13.41
CA VAL A 249 0.59 4.01 13.72
C VAL A 249 1.46 4.86 14.66
N LYS A 250 0.98 6.00 15.18
CA LYS A 250 1.71 6.77 16.20
C LYS A 250 1.18 6.53 17.62
N ASN A 251 1.83 5.60 18.34
CA ASN A 251 2.14 5.63 19.79
C ASN A 251 2.31 4.25 20.46
N ASP A 252 2.72 3.20 19.76
CA ASP A 252 3.34 2.05 20.43
C ASP A 252 4.86 2.09 20.22
N ALA A 253 5.55 2.90 21.03
CA ALA A 253 6.99 2.83 21.23
C ALA A 253 7.45 1.47 21.82
N LYS A 254 6.54 0.51 21.98
CA LYS A 254 6.76 -0.86 22.42
C LYS A 254 6.36 -1.93 21.38
N ASN A 255 5.84 -1.52 20.22
CA ASN A 255 5.41 -2.46 19.20
C ASN A 255 5.58 -1.81 17.82
N PRO A 256 6.83 -1.68 17.32
CA PRO A 256 7.00 -1.47 15.90
C PRO A 256 6.29 -2.65 15.22
N VAL A 257 5.41 -2.35 14.25
CA VAL A 257 4.69 -3.35 13.45
C VAL A 257 5.66 -4.22 12.61
N CYS A 258 6.97 -4.06 12.80
CA CYS A 258 7.99 -5.07 12.54
C CYS A 258 8.37 -5.79 13.83
N GLY A 259 7.57 -6.81 14.14
CA GLY A 259 7.92 -7.86 15.07
C GLY A 259 7.36 -9.16 14.51
N PHE A 260 8.20 -9.93 13.84
CA PHE A 260 7.93 -11.33 13.46
C PHE A 260 7.43 -12.21 14.62
N HIS A 261 7.57 -11.73 15.87
CA HIS A 261 7.32 -12.44 17.12
C HIS A 261 5.88 -12.86 17.43
N LYS A 262 4.86 -12.50 16.62
CA LYS A 262 3.47 -12.92 16.91
C LYS A 262 2.80 -13.84 15.89
N LEU A 263 3.42 -14.11 14.75
CA LEU A 263 2.79 -14.95 13.71
C LEU A 263 3.10 -16.45 13.83
N PHE A 264 3.97 -16.86 14.77
CA PHE A 264 4.40 -18.26 14.94
C PHE A 264 4.40 -18.77 16.38
N GLU A 265 3.63 -18.17 17.30
CA GLU A 265 3.33 -18.87 18.55
C GLU A 265 2.44 -20.07 18.23
N SER A 266 3.06 -21.24 18.09
CA SER A 266 2.34 -22.51 18.03
C SER A 266 1.47 -22.63 19.28
N PRO A 267 0.21 -23.06 19.19
CA PRO A 267 -0.59 -23.34 20.38
C PRO A 267 0.20 -24.34 21.24
N LYS A 268 0.41 -23.98 22.51
CA LYS A 268 1.01 -24.91 23.48
C LYS A 268 0.17 -26.18 23.47
N PRO A 269 0.78 -27.36 23.31
CA PRO A 269 0.03 -28.60 23.47
C PRO A 269 -0.48 -28.68 24.91
N ASP A 270 -1.77 -29.02 25.04
CA ASP A 270 -2.42 -29.35 26.31
C ASP A 270 -1.76 -30.56 27.00
#